data_AF-A0A7V9D8E2-F1
#
_entry.id   AF-A0A7V9D8E2-F1
#
_cell.length_a   1.000
_cell.length_b   1.000
_cell.length_c   1.000
_cell.angle_alpha   90.00
_cell.angle_beta   90.00
_cell.angle_gamma   90.00
#
_symmetry.space_group_name_H-M   'P 1'
#
loop_
_entity.id
_entity.type
_entity.pdbx_description
1 polymer ?
#
loop_
_entity_poly.entity_id
_entity_poly.type
_entity_poly.pdbx_seq_one_letter_code
_entity_poly.pdbx_strand_id
1 'polypeptide(L)'
;MTRTSFAELFSQLRTRHIALGATLLLLVGATATFMGTRPLDKACQGQAVTPADDLVALVNGTADATFCLAPGTFDIGNDTLRPGDRDQVIGAPVAVAPDGAIQASTKIVGTGSAIVDLARANGVLLENLDISGATGRGALSNDGRNSGVGVVHGKDTTLRNLASHDNANAGVKAFNGLIDNVELYSNGSKGYSGVTAAGIKSARSFEVTSSYVHDNLGVGVWADIQAESLVVSESVVVNNALAGIRWEHDDNVSGSAIVARNVIQGNGGGGVVIDSASSADISGNMFGGNTDAVTVQEDKNAVLGIAIYGNILGPEDDPSIPPDQLTVCNDSTVICYSNVDTGTLPSASPAPEISPTPEPSVTPEPTPSPEPSPSEPGPSPDPSPSPEPSPSPEPSPSPSPSPGPVQGGVVIAAAGDICKPDGNNCMKTADLIAQDPSIDAVLTMGDNQYENGELSNFQSAFDPAWGRFKNILHPAPGNHDPYNSGYKDYFNVPQRYSFDLGNWHLVSLDSNEVSGSASFLASDLAKDNHSCEIVYWHHAR
;
A
#
# COMPACT_ATOMS: atom_id res chain seq x y z
N MET A 1 -24.08 6.06 13.66
CA MET A 1 -22.91 6.99 13.71
C MET A 1 -22.76 7.60 12.32
N THR A 2 -22.21 8.80 12.18
CA THR A 2 -22.06 9.45 10.86
C THR A 2 -20.72 9.08 10.24
N ARG A 3 -20.70 8.87 8.91
CA ARG A 3 -19.54 8.60 8.03
C ARG A 3 -18.26 9.43 8.31
N THR A 4 -18.39 10.54 9.03
CA THR A 4 -17.39 11.56 9.30
C THR A 4 -16.29 11.14 10.28
N SER A 5 -16.57 10.30 11.29
CA SER A 5 -15.62 10.08 12.40
C SER A 5 -14.43 9.16 12.09
N PHE A 6 -14.53 8.32 11.05
CA PHE A 6 -13.46 7.37 10.69
C PHE A 6 -12.53 7.88 9.62
N ALA A 7 -13.10 8.55 8.62
CA ALA A 7 -12.35 9.36 7.70
C ALA A 7 -11.46 10.38 8.47
N GLU A 8 -11.97 10.91 9.60
CA GLU A 8 -11.26 11.74 10.60
C GLU A 8 -10.05 11.07 11.21
N LEU A 9 -10.19 9.85 11.72
CA LEU A 9 -9.08 9.13 12.33
C LEU A 9 -8.01 8.77 11.30
N PHE A 10 -8.40 8.21 10.14
CA PHE A 10 -7.47 7.89 9.06
C PHE A 10 -6.86 9.14 8.41
N SER A 11 -7.58 10.26 8.35
CA SER A 11 -7.05 11.54 7.87
C SER A 11 -5.89 12.01 8.73
N GLN A 12 -6.03 11.94 10.06
CA GLN A 12 -4.95 12.29 10.99
C GLN A 12 -3.71 11.39 10.80
N LEU A 13 -3.92 10.10 10.56
CA LEU A 13 -2.82 9.15 10.31
C LEU A 13 -2.15 9.39 8.94
N ARG A 14 -2.92 9.75 7.91
CA ARG A 14 -2.43 10.14 6.57
C ARG A 14 -1.55 11.39 6.60
N THR A 15 -1.87 12.38 7.44
CA THR A 15 -1.05 13.62 7.53
C THR A 15 0.38 13.41 8.05
N ARG A 16 0.66 12.30 8.72
CA ARG A 16 1.98 12.04 9.33
C ARG A 16 2.64 10.74 8.87
N HIS A 17 2.06 10.04 7.87
CA HIS A 17 2.54 8.74 7.40
C HIS A 17 2.74 7.73 8.54
N ILE A 18 1.78 7.70 9.47
CA ILE A 18 1.83 6.86 10.67
C ILE A 18 1.50 5.41 10.29
N ALA A 19 2.36 4.48 10.67
CA ALA A 19 2.12 3.06 10.47
C ALA A 19 0.87 2.62 11.26
N LEU A 20 -0.13 2.12 10.53
CA LEU A 20 -1.31 1.47 11.09
C LEU A 20 -0.94 0.06 11.55
N GLY A 21 -0.84 -0.13 12.87
CA GLY A 21 -0.65 -1.43 13.48
C GLY A 21 -1.96 -2.23 13.52
N ALA A 22 -2.40 -2.77 12.37
CA ALA A 22 -3.37 -3.86 12.34
C ALA A 22 -2.62 -5.15 12.05
N THR A 23 -2.49 -6.02 13.06
CA THR A 23 -1.65 -7.21 12.94
C THR A 23 -2.32 -8.29 12.09
N LEU A 24 -1.63 -8.72 11.05
CA LEU A 24 -1.33 -10.15 10.88
C LEU A 24 0.17 -10.28 10.56
N LEU A 25 1.01 -10.25 11.60
CA LEU A 25 2.43 -10.56 11.50
C LEU A 25 2.55 -12.08 11.57
N LEU A 26 2.93 -12.73 10.47
CA LEU A 26 3.51 -14.06 10.53
C LEU A 26 4.94 -14.03 9.98
N LEU A 27 5.83 -14.55 10.81
CA LEU A 27 7.27 -14.70 10.60
C LEU A 27 7.61 -15.23 9.21
N VAL A 28 8.29 -14.42 8.38
CA VAL A 28 9.64 -14.70 7.84
C VAL A 28 10.28 -13.36 7.44
N GLY A 29 11.30 -12.91 8.16
CA GLY A 29 12.44 -12.16 7.60
C GLY A 29 12.21 -10.98 6.64
N ALA A 30 11.11 -10.24 6.70
CA ALA A 30 10.95 -9.00 5.94
C ALA A 30 11.28 -7.80 6.82
N THR A 31 12.45 -7.21 6.60
CA THR A 31 12.73 -5.85 7.07
C THR A 31 11.78 -4.89 6.36
N ALA A 32 10.74 -4.42 7.04
CA ALA A 32 9.96 -3.28 6.55
C ALA A 32 10.89 -2.07 6.52
N THR A 33 11.31 -1.68 5.31
CA THR A 33 12.13 -0.48 5.13
C THR A 33 11.15 0.67 4.98
N PHE A 34 10.86 1.37 6.08
CA PHE A 34 10.02 2.56 6.02
C PHE A 34 10.83 3.72 5.43
N MET A 35 10.47 4.15 4.23
CA MET A 35 10.98 5.40 3.68
C MET A 35 10.31 6.56 4.42
N GLY A 36 11.03 7.16 5.37
CA GLY A 36 10.60 8.42 5.97
C GLY A 36 10.50 9.50 4.88
N THR A 37 9.29 9.93 4.57
CA THR A 37 9.02 11.09 3.71
C THR A 37 9.14 12.38 4.52
N ARG A 38 9.39 13.49 3.82
CA ARG A 38 9.64 14.80 4.45
C ARG A 38 8.40 15.25 5.23
N PRO A 39 8.56 15.86 6.42
CA PRO A 39 7.47 16.51 7.13
C PRO A 39 6.73 17.53 6.24
N LEU A 40 5.39 17.57 6.31
CA LEU A 40 4.48 18.45 5.55
C LEU A 40 4.85 19.96 5.60
N ASP A 41 5.69 20.33 6.56
CA ASP A 41 6.07 21.69 6.96
C ASP A 41 7.43 22.16 6.41
N LYS A 42 8.19 21.34 5.67
CA LYS A 42 9.47 21.81 5.11
C LYS A 42 9.25 22.73 3.91
N ALA A 43 9.58 24.02 4.09
CA ALA A 43 9.51 25.01 3.02
C ALA A 43 10.32 24.59 1.77
N CYS A 44 9.69 24.69 0.60
CA CYS A 44 10.31 24.42 -0.68
C CYS A 44 11.55 25.31 -0.92
N GLN A 45 12.60 24.73 -1.51
CA GLN A 45 13.83 25.45 -1.87
C GLN A 45 14.08 25.32 -3.37
N GLY A 46 13.82 26.39 -4.11
CA GLY A 46 13.86 26.41 -5.56
C GLY A 46 13.46 27.77 -6.12
N GLN A 47 13.21 27.83 -7.43
CA GLN A 47 12.73 29.03 -8.10
C GLN A 47 11.31 29.37 -7.58
N ALA A 48 11.14 30.54 -6.98
CA ALA A 48 9.82 31.02 -6.60
C ALA A 48 8.99 31.36 -7.85
N VAL A 49 7.75 30.89 -7.90
CA VAL A 49 6.80 31.13 -8.99
C VAL A 49 5.47 31.59 -8.40
N THR A 50 4.88 32.64 -8.95
CA THR A 50 3.61 33.23 -8.52
C THR A 50 2.55 33.07 -9.60
N PRO A 51 1.25 33.15 -9.28
CA PRO A 51 0.18 33.08 -10.27
C PRO A 51 0.23 34.12 -11.40
N ALA A 52 1.04 35.17 -11.27
CA ALA A 52 1.26 36.16 -12.31
C ALA A 52 2.33 35.75 -13.34
N ASP A 53 3.12 34.72 -13.04
CA ASP A 53 4.16 34.19 -13.91
C ASP A 53 3.59 33.19 -14.92
N ASP A 54 4.20 33.12 -16.10
CA ASP A 54 3.88 32.10 -17.10
C ASP A 54 4.51 30.76 -16.69
N LEU A 55 3.75 29.97 -15.92
CA LEU A 55 4.20 28.68 -15.39
C LEU A 55 4.64 27.72 -16.50
N VAL A 56 3.92 27.71 -17.63
CA VAL A 56 4.20 26.80 -18.76
C VAL A 56 5.54 27.17 -19.38
N ALA A 57 5.81 28.45 -19.62
CA ALA A 57 7.09 28.89 -20.18
C ALA A 57 8.28 28.64 -19.24
N LEU A 58 8.05 28.65 -17.92
CA LEU A 58 9.10 28.44 -16.92
C LEU A 58 9.49 26.96 -16.75
N VAL A 59 8.52 26.06 -16.81
CA VAL A 59 8.70 24.64 -16.48
C VAL A 59 8.92 23.77 -17.72
N ASN A 60 8.34 24.14 -18.87
CA ASN A 60 8.38 23.25 -20.03
C ASN A 60 9.81 23.11 -20.59
N GLY A 61 10.30 21.87 -20.61
CA GLY A 61 11.62 21.53 -21.17
C GLY A 61 12.79 21.77 -20.23
N THR A 62 12.54 21.99 -18.93
CA THR A 62 13.59 22.01 -17.91
C THR A 62 14.05 20.60 -17.52
N ALA A 63 15.07 20.51 -16.67
CA ALA A 63 15.52 19.27 -16.04
C ALA A 63 16.30 19.65 -14.77
N ASP A 64 16.24 18.79 -13.74
CA ASP A 64 16.90 18.99 -12.44
C ASP A 64 16.52 20.32 -11.75
N ALA A 65 15.36 20.89 -12.07
CA ALA A 65 14.88 22.15 -11.52
C ALA A 65 13.88 21.93 -10.37
N THR A 66 13.78 22.90 -9.48
CA THR A 66 12.74 22.93 -8.44
C THR A 66 11.99 24.24 -8.53
N PHE A 67 10.68 24.17 -8.67
CA PHE A 67 9.77 25.30 -8.75
C PHE A 67 8.88 25.33 -7.50
N CYS A 68 8.99 26.40 -6.73
CA CYS A 68 8.22 26.63 -5.52
C CYS A 68 7.06 27.57 -5.84
N LEU A 69 5.88 27.01 -6.06
CA LEU A 69 4.69 27.75 -6.43
C LEU A 69 4.01 28.34 -5.19
N ALA A 70 3.76 29.64 -5.22
CA ALA A 70 2.98 30.33 -4.19
C ALA A 70 1.51 29.85 -4.18
N PRO A 71 0.77 30.03 -3.08
CA PRO A 71 -0.68 29.84 -3.06
C PRO A 71 -1.36 30.69 -4.15
N GLY A 72 -2.42 30.15 -4.76
CA GLY A 72 -3.21 30.79 -5.81
C GLY A 72 -3.48 29.86 -7.00
N THR A 73 -4.11 30.42 -8.03
CA THR A 73 -4.53 29.66 -9.22
C THR A 73 -3.64 30.00 -10.41
N PHE A 74 -2.94 29.00 -10.91
CA PHE A 74 -2.18 28.99 -12.15
C PHE A 74 -3.09 28.44 -13.26
N ASP A 75 -3.73 29.33 -14.00
CA ASP A 75 -4.55 28.96 -15.16
C ASP A 75 -3.65 28.82 -16.40
N ILE A 76 -3.48 27.60 -16.89
CA ILE A 76 -2.67 27.29 -18.06
C ILE A 76 -3.49 27.27 -19.36
N GLY A 77 -4.76 27.69 -19.33
CA GLY A 77 -5.61 27.76 -20.51
C GLY A 77 -5.77 26.40 -21.17
N ASN A 78 -5.42 26.30 -22.46
CA ASN A 78 -5.42 25.03 -23.21
C ASN A 78 -4.01 24.41 -23.36
N ASP A 79 -3.00 25.01 -22.75
CA ASP A 79 -1.64 24.49 -22.75
C ASP A 79 -1.51 23.27 -21.83
N THR A 80 -0.32 22.68 -21.82
CA THR A 80 0.01 21.52 -20.98
C THR A 80 1.36 21.77 -20.31
N LEU A 81 1.40 21.55 -19.00
CA LEU A 81 2.63 21.58 -18.23
C LEU A 81 3.44 20.32 -18.52
N ARG A 82 4.72 20.48 -18.86
CA ARG A 82 5.64 19.40 -19.28
C ARG A 82 6.98 19.55 -18.55
N PRO A 83 7.04 19.29 -17.24
CA PRO A 83 8.30 19.17 -16.52
C PRO A 83 9.19 18.14 -17.19
N GLY A 84 10.51 18.33 -17.17
CA GLY A 84 11.47 17.35 -17.66
C GLY A 84 12.09 16.53 -16.54
N ASP A 85 13.19 15.85 -16.86
CA ASP A 85 13.79 14.85 -15.97
C ASP A 85 14.13 15.43 -14.59
N ARG A 86 13.65 14.76 -13.53
CA ARG A 86 13.90 15.07 -12.11
C ARG A 86 13.46 16.46 -11.66
N ASP A 87 12.61 17.12 -12.45
CA ASP A 87 11.99 18.37 -12.03
C ASP A 87 11.06 18.15 -10.84
N GLN A 88 11.00 19.16 -9.97
CA GLN A 88 10.12 19.19 -8.81
C GLN A 88 9.22 20.42 -8.92
N VAL A 89 7.90 20.20 -8.98
CA VAL A 89 6.89 21.26 -8.96
C VAL A 89 6.15 21.16 -7.64
N ILE A 90 6.43 22.09 -6.74
CA ILE A 90 6.03 22.02 -5.33
C ILE A 90 5.19 23.25 -4.99
N GLY A 91 3.94 23.04 -4.59
CA GLY A 91 3.06 24.09 -4.09
C GLY A 91 3.23 24.37 -2.60
N ALA A 92 2.39 25.25 -2.07
CA ALA A 92 2.35 25.56 -0.66
C ALA A 92 1.79 24.39 0.16
N PRO A 93 2.27 24.13 1.40
CA PRO A 93 1.82 23.03 2.25
C PRO A 93 0.30 22.86 2.29
N VAL A 94 -0.15 21.61 2.19
CA VAL A 94 -1.57 21.27 2.20
C VAL A 94 -2.04 20.99 3.62
N ALA A 95 -3.32 21.27 3.88
CA ALA A 95 -4.02 20.69 5.01
C ALA A 95 -4.83 19.48 4.54
N VAL A 96 -4.97 18.46 5.37
CA VAL A 96 -5.91 17.36 5.12
C VAL A 96 -7.11 17.59 6.03
N ALA A 97 -8.28 17.69 5.43
CA ALA A 97 -9.52 17.87 6.15
C ALA A 97 -9.86 16.61 6.98
N PRO A 98 -10.69 16.74 8.02
CA PRO A 98 -11.25 15.62 8.77
C PRO A 98 -11.66 14.42 7.89
N ASP A 99 -12.38 14.63 6.81
CA ASP A 99 -12.81 13.54 5.90
C ASP A 99 -11.70 12.96 5.00
N GLY A 100 -10.47 13.48 5.07
CA GLY A 100 -9.36 13.08 4.23
C GLY A 100 -9.16 13.93 2.99
N ALA A 101 -10.02 14.93 2.75
CA ALA A 101 -9.90 15.77 1.58
C ALA A 101 -8.65 16.65 1.65
N ILE A 102 -7.92 16.75 0.55
CA ILE A 102 -6.71 17.55 0.44
C ILE A 102 -7.09 18.99 0.11
N GLN A 103 -6.79 19.88 1.06
CA GLN A 103 -6.98 21.32 0.91
C GLN A 103 -5.67 21.96 0.42
N ALA A 104 -5.40 21.83 -0.87
CA ALA A 104 -4.28 22.48 -1.51
C ALA A 104 -4.63 23.92 -1.93
N SER A 105 -3.79 24.87 -1.51
CA SER A 105 -3.97 26.30 -1.82
C SER A 105 -3.29 26.71 -3.13
N THR A 106 -2.43 25.88 -3.69
CA THR A 106 -1.76 26.06 -4.98
C THR A 106 -2.46 25.21 -6.03
N LYS A 107 -3.16 25.85 -6.98
CA LYS A 107 -3.97 25.18 -8.00
C LYS A 107 -3.35 25.34 -9.38
N ILE A 108 -3.28 24.27 -10.17
CA ILE A 108 -2.95 24.29 -11.60
C ILE A 108 -4.21 23.84 -12.33
N VAL A 109 -4.86 24.79 -13.00
CA VAL A 109 -6.13 24.56 -13.69
C VAL A 109 -5.94 24.78 -15.19
N GLY A 110 -6.66 24.02 -15.99
CA GLY A 110 -6.64 24.20 -17.43
C GLY A 110 -7.82 23.52 -18.11
N THR A 111 -7.79 23.51 -19.43
CA THR A 111 -8.83 22.95 -20.31
C THR A 111 -8.24 22.10 -21.43
N GLY A 112 -6.92 21.95 -21.47
CA GLY A 112 -6.22 21.09 -22.42
C GLY A 112 -6.58 19.61 -22.27
N SER A 113 -6.10 18.78 -23.19
CA SER A 113 -6.29 17.32 -23.14
C SER A 113 -5.56 16.65 -21.98
N ALA A 114 -4.56 17.32 -21.41
CA ALA A 114 -3.98 16.99 -20.12
C ALA A 114 -3.52 18.28 -19.41
N ILE A 115 -3.57 18.31 -18.08
CA ILE A 115 -2.99 19.44 -17.32
C ILE A 115 -1.47 19.27 -17.24
N VAL A 116 -1.00 18.08 -16.86
CA VAL A 116 0.42 17.72 -16.81
C VAL A 116 0.70 16.49 -17.67
N ASP A 117 1.68 16.58 -18.56
CA ASP A 117 2.12 15.47 -19.43
C ASP A 117 3.62 15.18 -19.24
N LEU A 118 3.90 13.99 -18.71
CA LEU A 118 5.22 13.53 -18.30
C LEU A 118 5.82 12.51 -19.29
N ALA A 119 5.36 12.48 -20.55
CA ALA A 119 5.80 11.49 -21.53
C ALA A 119 7.33 11.45 -21.79
N ARG A 120 8.04 12.54 -21.46
CA ARG A 120 9.46 12.74 -21.78
C ARG A 120 10.31 12.98 -20.53
N ALA A 121 9.80 12.60 -19.35
CA ALA A 121 10.44 12.88 -18.08
C ALA A 121 10.49 11.64 -17.19
N ASN A 122 11.58 11.51 -16.45
CA ASN A 122 11.79 10.48 -15.44
C ASN A 122 12.07 11.14 -14.09
N GLY A 123 11.57 10.57 -12.99
CA GLY A 123 11.92 11.04 -11.65
C GLY A 123 11.26 12.35 -11.23
N VAL A 124 10.15 12.75 -11.87
CA VAL A 124 9.46 14.01 -11.54
C VAL A 124 8.76 13.91 -10.18
N LEU A 125 8.79 14.99 -9.40
CA LEU A 125 8.00 15.16 -8.18
C LEU A 125 6.94 16.24 -8.42
N LEU A 126 5.67 15.88 -8.24
CA LEU A 126 4.57 16.83 -8.08
C LEU A 126 4.10 16.76 -6.63
N GLU A 127 4.14 17.88 -5.91
CA GLU A 127 3.87 17.90 -4.47
C GLU A 127 3.06 19.13 -4.05
N ASN A 128 2.08 18.95 -3.16
CA ASN A 128 1.28 20.04 -2.60
C ASN A 128 0.45 20.84 -3.62
N LEU A 129 -0.25 20.15 -4.53
CA LEU A 129 -0.98 20.77 -5.65
C LEU A 129 -2.46 20.38 -5.67
N ASP A 130 -3.28 21.21 -6.31
CA ASP A 130 -4.61 20.88 -6.81
C ASP A 130 -4.55 20.96 -8.34
N ILE A 131 -4.86 19.86 -9.03
CA ILE A 131 -4.74 19.71 -10.49
C ILE A 131 -6.12 19.36 -11.06
N SER A 132 -6.69 20.24 -11.88
CA SER A 132 -8.08 20.05 -12.33
C SER A 132 -8.42 20.69 -13.68
N GLY A 133 -9.52 20.21 -14.27
CA GLY A 133 -10.19 20.84 -15.42
C GLY A 133 -9.87 20.26 -16.80
N ALA A 134 -9.03 19.23 -16.92
CA ALA A 134 -8.68 18.67 -18.23
C ALA A 134 -9.93 18.24 -19.00
N THR A 135 -10.03 18.64 -20.27
CA THR A 135 -11.18 18.32 -21.13
C THR A 135 -10.81 17.30 -22.20
N GLY A 136 -11.82 16.65 -22.80
CA GLY A 136 -11.59 15.70 -23.89
C GLY A 136 -12.91 15.20 -24.50
N ARG A 137 -12.84 14.70 -25.74
CA ARG A 137 -14.04 14.32 -26.53
C ARG A 137 -14.46 12.85 -26.38
N GLY A 138 -13.80 12.08 -25.53
CA GLY A 138 -14.12 10.67 -25.24
C GLY A 138 -13.08 9.67 -25.75
N ALA A 139 -13.10 8.45 -25.19
CA ALA A 139 -12.08 7.43 -25.39
C ALA A 139 -12.00 6.87 -26.83
N LEU A 140 -13.10 6.98 -27.59
CA LEU A 140 -13.23 6.52 -28.97
C LEU A 140 -13.06 7.66 -29.99
N SER A 141 -12.78 8.87 -29.51
CA SER A 141 -12.52 10.03 -30.36
C SER A 141 -11.07 10.06 -30.84
N ASN A 142 -10.77 11.01 -31.73
CA ASN A 142 -9.40 11.24 -32.21
C ASN A 142 -8.45 11.74 -31.11
N ASP A 143 -8.97 12.18 -29.96
CA ASP A 143 -8.15 12.66 -28.84
C ASP A 143 -7.45 11.49 -28.12
N GLY A 144 -7.89 10.25 -28.38
CA GLY A 144 -7.30 9.03 -27.82
C GLY A 144 -7.68 8.75 -26.37
N ARG A 145 -7.26 7.58 -25.88
CA ARG A 145 -7.61 7.07 -24.54
C ARG A 145 -6.95 7.84 -23.39
N ASN A 146 -5.91 8.63 -23.67
CA ASN A 146 -5.12 9.38 -22.68
C ASN A 146 -5.42 10.88 -22.66
N SER A 147 -6.51 11.32 -23.30
CA SER A 147 -7.02 12.69 -23.23
C SER A 147 -8.04 12.87 -22.10
N GLY A 148 -8.21 14.10 -21.62
CA GLY A 148 -9.08 14.49 -20.49
C GLY A 148 -8.49 14.14 -19.12
N VAL A 149 -7.17 14.20 -18.97
CA VAL A 149 -6.48 13.64 -17.78
C VAL A 149 -5.78 14.74 -16.97
N GLY A 150 -5.86 14.69 -15.64
CA GLY A 150 -5.09 15.60 -14.78
C GLY A 150 -3.58 15.45 -14.99
N VAL A 151 -3.05 14.28 -14.63
CA VAL A 151 -1.63 13.92 -14.83
C VAL A 151 -1.51 12.68 -15.72
N VAL A 152 -0.76 12.79 -16.82
CA VAL A 152 -0.60 11.68 -17.76
C VAL A 152 0.87 11.34 -18.00
N HIS A 153 1.13 10.05 -18.20
CA HIS A 153 2.45 9.46 -18.37
C HIS A 153 3.32 9.57 -17.10
N GLY A 154 4.64 9.45 -17.27
CA GLY A 154 5.61 9.45 -16.19
C GLY A 154 6.29 8.10 -16.03
N LYS A 155 7.56 8.16 -15.62
CA LYS A 155 8.38 7.03 -15.22
C LYS A 155 9.11 7.43 -13.94
N ASP A 156 9.14 6.53 -12.96
CA ASP A 156 9.73 6.78 -11.64
C ASP A 156 9.21 8.10 -11.01
N THR A 157 7.93 8.42 -11.24
CA THR A 157 7.33 9.70 -10.84
C THR A 157 6.72 9.61 -9.45
N THR A 158 6.80 10.68 -8.66
CA THR A 158 6.13 10.77 -7.35
C THR A 158 5.06 11.85 -7.40
N LEU A 159 3.82 11.47 -7.05
CA LEU A 159 2.74 12.39 -6.72
C LEU A 159 2.57 12.35 -5.20
N ARG A 160 2.68 13.49 -4.53
CA ARG A 160 2.52 13.55 -3.08
C ARG A 160 1.65 14.71 -2.63
N ASN A 161 0.83 14.50 -1.61
CA ASN A 161 0.09 15.58 -0.92
C ASN A 161 -0.73 16.44 -1.89
N LEU A 162 -1.36 15.84 -2.91
CA LEU A 162 -2.02 16.59 -3.98
C LEU A 162 -3.41 16.04 -4.30
N ALA A 163 -4.27 16.89 -4.85
CA ALA A 163 -5.57 16.49 -5.38
C ALA A 163 -5.57 16.52 -6.91
N SER A 164 -6.19 15.54 -7.56
CA SER A 164 -6.47 15.54 -9.00
C SER A 164 -7.93 15.20 -9.28
N HIS A 165 -8.69 16.17 -9.78
CA HIS A 165 -10.15 16.09 -9.84
C HIS A 165 -10.78 16.85 -11.00
N ASP A 166 -12.08 16.61 -11.22
CA ASP A 166 -12.90 17.24 -12.26
C ASP A 166 -12.27 17.16 -13.68
N ASN A 167 -11.52 16.08 -13.94
CA ASN A 167 -10.95 15.80 -15.25
C ASN A 167 -11.91 14.93 -16.05
N ALA A 168 -12.09 15.22 -17.34
CA ALA A 168 -13.10 14.56 -18.18
C ALA A 168 -12.93 13.03 -18.31
N ASN A 169 -11.73 12.49 -18.05
CA ASN A 169 -11.40 11.07 -18.12
C ASN A 169 -10.92 10.52 -16.77
N ALA A 170 -9.76 10.94 -16.29
CA ALA A 170 -9.16 10.40 -15.07
C ALA A 170 -8.25 11.40 -14.37
N GLY A 171 -8.02 11.20 -13.07
CA GLY A 171 -7.06 12.00 -12.31
C GLY A 171 -5.62 11.72 -12.75
N VAL A 172 -5.28 10.44 -12.91
CA VAL A 172 -3.93 9.99 -13.31
C VAL A 172 -3.99 8.87 -14.36
N LYS A 173 -3.16 8.91 -15.41
CA LYS A 173 -3.08 7.82 -16.41
C LYS A 173 -1.70 7.52 -16.96
N ALA A 174 -1.52 6.28 -17.43
CA ALA A 174 -0.29 5.80 -18.07
C ALA A 174 0.98 6.04 -17.21
N PHE A 175 0.77 6.03 -15.90
CA PHE A 175 1.70 6.46 -14.88
C PHE A 175 2.54 5.28 -14.36
N ASN A 176 3.77 5.57 -13.96
CA ASN A 176 4.64 4.65 -13.24
C ASN A 176 5.34 5.41 -12.12
N GLY A 177 5.30 4.83 -10.91
CA GLY A 177 5.89 5.39 -9.71
C GLY A 177 4.93 5.37 -8.52
N LEU A 178 5.08 6.35 -7.63
CA LEU A 178 4.41 6.43 -6.33
C LEU A 178 3.32 7.51 -6.30
N ILE A 179 2.16 7.15 -5.77
CA ILE A 179 1.08 8.05 -5.40
C ILE A 179 0.88 7.93 -3.89
N ASP A 180 1.22 8.99 -3.17
CA ASP A 180 1.33 8.96 -1.71
C ASP A 180 0.60 10.16 -1.08
N ASN A 181 -0.39 9.88 -0.24
CA ASN A 181 -1.28 10.92 0.31
C ASN A 181 -1.87 11.82 -0.79
N VAL A 182 -2.55 11.21 -1.76
CA VAL A 182 -3.17 11.89 -2.90
C VAL A 182 -4.68 11.68 -2.89
N GLU A 183 -5.42 12.71 -3.26
CA GLU A 183 -6.88 12.66 -3.42
C GLU A 183 -7.25 12.62 -4.91
N LEU A 184 -7.96 11.57 -5.34
CA LEU A 184 -8.40 11.38 -6.73
C LEU A 184 -9.92 11.27 -6.76
N TYR A 185 -10.60 12.35 -7.20
CA TYR A 185 -12.06 12.41 -7.09
C TYR A 185 -12.77 13.14 -8.23
N SER A 186 -14.08 12.88 -8.38
CA SER A 186 -14.92 13.50 -9.41
C SER A 186 -14.36 13.40 -10.83
N ASN A 187 -13.52 12.41 -11.12
CA ASN A 187 -12.96 12.24 -12.45
C ASN A 187 -13.85 11.35 -13.33
N GLY A 188 -13.82 11.66 -14.62
CA GLY A 188 -14.54 10.95 -15.65
C GLY A 188 -15.75 11.72 -16.19
N SER A 189 -16.25 11.23 -17.32
CA SER A 189 -17.44 11.75 -17.98
C SER A 189 -18.06 10.64 -18.84
N LYS A 190 -19.29 10.85 -19.30
CA LYS A 190 -20.01 9.87 -20.14
C LYS A 190 -19.20 9.42 -21.38
N GLY A 191 -18.33 10.27 -21.94
CA GLY A 191 -17.49 9.93 -23.09
C GLY A 191 -16.34 8.96 -22.79
N TYR A 192 -16.02 8.73 -21.51
CA TYR A 192 -14.93 7.85 -21.06
C TYR A 192 -15.39 6.75 -20.10
N SER A 193 -16.57 6.92 -19.48
CA SER A 193 -17.18 5.99 -18.51
C SER A 193 -17.27 4.58 -19.06
N GLY A 194 -16.88 3.58 -18.25
CA GLY A 194 -16.89 2.16 -18.61
C GLY A 194 -15.80 1.71 -19.60
N VAL A 195 -15.01 2.64 -20.15
CA VAL A 195 -13.90 2.32 -21.06
C VAL A 195 -12.56 2.65 -20.42
N THR A 196 -12.40 3.89 -19.96
CA THR A 196 -11.10 4.36 -19.46
C THR A 196 -11.14 5.34 -18.30
N ALA A 197 -12.33 5.78 -17.90
CA ALA A 197 -12.48 6.68 -16.76
C ALA A 197 -12.04 5.98 -15.47
N ALA A 198 -11.30 6.71 -14.63
CA ALA A 198 -10.83 6.20 -13.35
C ALA A 198 -10.33 7.32 -12.43
N GLY A 199 -10.14 7.04 -11.14
CA GLY A 199 -9.25 7.86 -10.31
C GLY A 199 -7.82 7.79 -10.88
N ILE A 200 -7.30 6.55 -10.99
CA ILE A 200 -6.08 6.23 -11.73
C ILE A 200 -6.28 5.02 -12.66
N LYS A 201 -5.74 5.10 -13.89
CA LYS A 201 -5.62 3.95 -14.80
C LYS A 201 -4.24 3.85 -15.44
N SER A 202 -3.51 2.76 -15.23
CA SER A 202 -2.20 2.55 -15.87
C SER A 202 -1.93 1.10 -16.25
N ALA A 203 -1.30 0.90 -17.42
CA ALA A 203 -0.75 -0.38 -17.86
C ALA A 203 0.75 -0.53 -17.50
N ARG A 204 1.25 0.31 -16.58
CA ARG A 204 2.61 0.25 -16.03
C ARG A 204 2.49 0.01 -14.52
N SER A 205 3.57 -0.43 -13.88
CA SER A 205 3.55 -0.68 -12.44
C SER A 205 3.48 0.63 -11.63
N PHE A 206 2.68 0.66 -10.56
CA PHE A 206 2.55 1.81 -9.68
C PHE A 206 2.08 1.42 -8.27
N GLU A 207 2.27 2.35 -7.34
CA GLU A 207 1.86 2.22 -5.94
C GLU A 207 0.91 3.36 -5.56
N VAL A 208 -0.13 3.04 -4.79
CA VAL A 208 -1.08 3.99 -4.20
C VAL A 208 -1.10 3.76 -2.69
N THR A 209 -0.56 4.70 -1.94
CA THR A 209 -0.41 4.61 -0.48
C THR A 209 -1.06 5.80 0.20
N SER A 210 -1.65 5.57 1.38
CA SER A 210 -2.19 6.66 2.23
C SER A 210 -3.18 7.59 1.50
N SER A 211 -3.84 7.13 0.44
CA SER A 211 -4.53 8.00 -0.53
C SER A 211 -6.05 7.92 -0.40
N TYR A 212 -6.75 8.93 -0.94
CA TYR A 212 -8.21 9.01 -0.94
C TYR A 212 -8.75 8.97 -2.37
N VAL A 213 -9.40 7.88 -2.77
CA VAL A 213 -9.88 7.69 -4.14
C VAL A 213 -11.39 7.50 -4.12
N HIS A 214 -12.14 8.52 -4.53
CA HIS A 214 -13.59 8.52 -4.35
C HIS A 214 -14.39 9.24 -5.41
N ASP A 215 -15.68 8.89 -5.54
CA ASP A 215 -16.66 9.59 -6.38
C ASP A 215 -16.23 9.74 -7.86
N ASN A 216 -15.39 8.84 -8.36
CA ASN A 216 -15.03 8.82 -9.78
C ASN A 216 -16.11 8.09 -10.59
N LEU A 217 -16.41 8.56 -11.81
CA LEU A 217 -17.40 7.93 -12.70
C LEU A 217 -16.94 6.58 -13.29
N GLY A 218 -15.72 6.14 -12.96
CA GLY A 218 -15.14 4.88 -13.40
C GLY A 218 -14.65 4.01 -12.23
N VAL A 219 -13.55 3.29 -12.47
CA VAL A 219 -12.87 2.51 -11.41
C VAL A 219 -12.09 3.46 -10.52
N GLY A 220 -11.97 3.20 -9.22
CA GLY A 220 -11.09 3.99 -8.35
C GLY A 220 -9.62 3.85 -8.79
N VAL A 221 -9.04 2.67 -8.56
CA VAL A 221 -7.67 2.32 -8.92
C VAL A 221 -7.66 1.18 -9.94
N TRP A 222 -7.12 1.41 -11.13
CA TRP A 222 -7.10 0.43 -12.23
C TRP A 222 -5.69 0.18 -12.75
N ALA A 223 -5.14 -0.98 -12.41
CA ALA A 223 -4.00 -1.56 -13.10
C ALA A 223 -4.49 -2.34 -14.32
N ASP A 224 -4.19 -1.78 -15.49
CA ASP A 224 -4.61 -2.25 -16.81
C ASP A 224 -3.65 -3.33 -17.32
N ILE A 225 -4.07 -4.02 -18.39
CA ILE A 225 -3.56 -5.30 -18.90
C ILE A 225 -2.04 -5.59 -18.88
N GLN A 226 -1.14 -4.59 -18.91
CA GLN A 226 0.32 -4.79 -18.94
C GLN A 226 1.03 -4.46 -17.62
N ALA A 227 0.32 -4.10 -16.56
CA ALA A 227 0.95 -3.76 -15.29
C ALA A 227 1.60 -5.01 -14.65
N GLU A 228 2.89 -4.96 -14.33
CA GLU A 228 3.60 -6.09 -13.70
C GLU A 228 3.53 -6.04 -12.17
N SER A 229 3.26 -4.88 -11.58
CA SER A 229 3.10 -4.73 -10.14
C SER A 229 2.06 -3.65 -9.79
N LEU A 230 1.23 -3.95 -8.79
CA LEU A 230 0.31 -3.01 -8.17
C LEU A 230 0.45 -3.11 -6.64
N VAL A 231 0.63 -1.98 -5.98
CA VAL A 231 0.44 -1.88 -4.52
C VAL A 231 -0.65 -0.85 -4.24
N VAL A 232 -1.66 -1.25 -3.47
CA VAL A 232 -2.64 -0.33 -2.88
C VAL A 232 -2.68 -0.59 -1.39
N SER A 233 -2.23 0.38 -0.60
CA SER A 233 -2.21 0.20 0.86
C SER A 233 -2.60 1.44 1.63
N GLU A 234 -3.16 1.22 2.82
CA GLU A 234 -3.47 2.29 3.79
C GLU A 234 -4.33 3.40 3.17
N SER A 235 -5.13 3.05 2.17
CA SER A 235 -5.90 3.99 1.36
C SER A 235 -7.40 3.83 1.58
N VAL A 236 -8.14 4.90 1.35
CA VAL A 236 -9.61 4.92 1.38
C VAL A 236 -10.12 4.97 -0.05
N VAL A 237 -10.77 3.92 -0.51
CA VAL A 237 -11.27 3.75 -1.89
C VAL A 237 -12.78 3.55 -1.87
N VAL A 238 -13.54 4.63 -2.05
CA VAL A 238 -14.98 4.62 -1.74
C VAL A 238 -15.85 5.31 -2.79
N ASN A 239 -17.09 4.86 -2.94
CA ASN A 239 -18.11 5.52 -3.78
C ASN A 239 -17.72 5.72 -5.25
N ASN A 240 -16.76 4.95 -5.78
CA ASN A 240 -16.48 4.99 -7.22
C ASN A 240 -17.62 4.28 -7.97
N ALA A 241 -17.99 4.77 -9.15
CA ALA A 241 -19.17 4.28 -9.86
C ALA A 241 -19.01 2.83 -10.38
N LEU A 242 -17.78 2.34 -10.53
CA LEU A 242 -17.46 0.95 -10.87
C LEU A 242 -16.73 0.27 -9.70
N ALA A 243 -15.74 -0.60 -9.99
CA ALA A 243 -14.96 -1.25 -8.95
C ALA A 243 -14.14 -0.22 -8.14
N GLY A 244 -13.86 -0.55 -6.87
CA GLY A 244 -12.90 0.21 -6.07
C GLY A 244 -11.50 0.07 -6.65
N ILE A 245 -10.99 -1.17 -6.67
CA ILE A 245 -9.68 -1.54 -7.20
C ILE A 245 -9.85 -2.61 -8.28
N ARG A 246 -9.12 -2.49 -9.39
CA ARG A 246 -9.09 -3.47 -10.48
C ARG A 246 -7.66 -3.85 -10.85
N TRP A 247 -7.38 -5.15 -10.80
CA TRP A 247 -6.15 -5.79 -11.26
C TRP A 247 -6.47 -6.61 -12.51
N GLU A 248 -6.04 -6.14 -13.69
CA GLU A 248 -6.40 -6.72 -14.98
C GLU A 248 -5.16 -7.09 -15.80
N HIS A 249 -5.16 -8.29 -16.42
CA HIS A 249 -4.12 -8.75 -17.35
C HIS A 249 -4.69 -9.23 -18.69
N ASP A 250 -3.86 -9.16 -19.74
CA ASP A 250 -4.03 -9.91 -20.98
C ASP A 250 -3.09 -11.12 -21.05
N ASP A 251 -3.12 -11.87 -22.15
CA ASP A 251 -2.34 -13.09 -22.33
C ASP A 251 -0.83 -12.81 -22.21
N ASN A 252 -0.13 -13.62 -21.42
CA ASN A 252 1.34 -13.61 -21.22
C ASN A 252 1.91 -12.49 -20.35
N VAL A 253 1.11 -11.85 -19.50
CA VAL A 253 1.63 -10.96 -18.45
C VAL A 253 1.75 -11.72 -17.14
N SER A 254 2.91 -11.62 -16.50
CA SER A 254 3.16 -12.12 -15.15
C SER A 254 3.37 -10.91 -14.26
N GLY A 255 2.56 -10.76 -13.22
CA GLY A 255 2.69 -9.67 -12.27
C GLY A 255 2.12 -10.04 -10.92
N SER A 256 2.27 -9.15 -9.94
CA SER A 256 1.73 -9.33 -8.60
C SER A 256 1.02 -8.09 -8.08
N ALA A 257 -0.04 -8.29 -7.30
CA ALA A 257 -0.75 -7.22 -6.62
C ALA A 257 -0.72 -7.40 -5.10
N ILE A 258 -0.56 -6.29 -4.37
CA ILE A 258 -0.79 -6.21 -2.93
C ILE A 258 -1.90 -5.20 -2.71
N VAL A 259 -3.00 -5.64 -2.10
CA VAL A 259 -4.10 -4.78 -1.66
C VAL A 259 -4.25 -4.96 -0.16
N ALA A 260 -3.65 -4.05 0.62
CA ALA A 260 -3.52 -4.26 2.07
C ALA A 260 -3.93 -3.06 2.92
N ARG A 261 -4.65 -3.31 4.03
CA ARG A 261 -4.98 -2.28 5.04
C ARG A 261 -5.75 -1.09 4.47
N ASN A 262 -6.65 -1.34 3.52
CA ASN A 262 -7.48 -0.29 2.91
C ASN A 262 -8.90 -0.28 3.48
N VAL A 263 -9.57 0.85 3.36
CA VAL A 263 -11.03 0.97 3.48
C VAL A 263 -11.62 0.99 2.08
N ILE A 264 -12.38 -0.03 1.71
CA ILE A 264 -12.93 -0.20 0.34
C ILE A 264 -14.43 -0.36 0.43
N GLN A 265 -15.19 0.72 0.19
CA GLN A 265 -16.63 0.73 0.52
C GLN A 265 -17.50 1.48 -0.48
N GLY A 266 -18.76 1.05 -0.63
CA GLY A 266 -19.77 1.80 -1.38
C GLY A 266 -19.50 1.91 -2.89
N ASN A 267 -18.56 1.15 -3.43
CA ASN A 267 -18.23 1.21 -4.86
C ASN A 267 -19.33 0.48 -5.66
N GLY A 268 -19.68 1.03 -6.83
CA GLY A 268 -20.77 0.53 -7.68
C GLY A 268 -20.51 -0.83 -8.32
N GLY A 269 -19.29 -1.35 -8.23
CA GLY A 269 -18.89 -2.71 -8.59
C GLY A 269 -18.32 -3.49 -7.40
N GLY A 270 -17.46 -4.47 -7.66
CA GLY A 270 -16.72 -5.17 -6.59
C GLY A 270 -15.72 -4.25 -5.90
N GLY A 271 -15.42 -4.52 -4.62
CA GLY A 271 -14.39 -3.80 -3.86
C GLY A 271 -13.02 -3.96 -4.54
N VAL A 272 -12.56 -5.21 -4.66
CA VAL A 272 -11.42 -5.61 -5.49
C VAL A 272 -11.91 -6.52 -6.62
N VAL A 273 -11.56 -6.19 -7.85
CA VAL A 273 -11.83 -7.01 -9.03
C VAL A 273 -10.52 -7.50 -9.62
N ILE A 274 -10.35 -8.82 -9.64
CA ILE A 274 -9.29 -9.52 -10.35
C ILE A 274 -9.85 -9.96 -11.70
N ASP A 275 -9.29 -9.45 -12.78
CA ASP A 275 -9.71 -9.75 -14.16
C ASP A 275 -8.57 -10.39 -14.92
N SER A 276 -8.62 -11.72 -15.04
CA SER A 276 -7.66 -12.53 -15.79
C SER A 276 -6.20 -12.36 -15.33
N ALA A 277 -6.00 -11.91 -14.09
CA ALA A 277 -4.71 -11.57 -13.51
C ALA A 277 -4.41 -12.47 -12.29
N SER A 278 -3.15 -12.88 -12.15
CA SER A 278 -2.72 -13.81 -11.09
C SER A 278 -1.93 -13.11 -9.97
N SER A 279 -1.59 -13.87 -8.93
CA SER A 279 -0.66 -13.48 -7.85
C SER A 279 -1.07 -12.21 -7.10
N ALA A 280 -2.22 -12.23 -6.42
CA ALA A 280 -2.70 -11.11 -5.62
C ALA A 280 -2.82 -11.49 -4.14
N ASP A 281 -2.27 -10.65 -3.27
CA ASP A 281 -2.44 -10.73 -1.82
C ASP A 281 -3.40 -9.62 -1.36
N ILE A 282 -4.57 -10.02 -0.84
CA ILE A 282 -5.64 -9.14 -0.40
C ILE A 282 -5.84 -9.34 1.10
N SER A 283 -5.31 -8.43 1.91
CA SER A 283 -5.24 -8.65 3.36
C SER A 283 -5.46 -7.42 4.24
N GLY A 284 -6.07 -7.62 5.40
CA GLY A 284 -6.26 -6.53 6.38
C GLY A 284 -7.18 -5.40 5.91
N ASN A 285 -7.96 -5.59 4.84
CA ASN A 285 -8.85 -4.55 4.32
C ASN A 285 -10.21 -4.58 5.02
N MET A 286 -10.86 -3.42 5.11
CA MET A 286 -12.25 -3.30 5.52
C MET A 286 -13.13 -3.03 4.28
N PHE A 287 -13.98 -4.00 3.97
CA PHE A 287 -14.99 -3.95 2.91
C PHE A 287 -16.37 -3.53 3.44
N GLY A 288 -17.31 -3.24 2.56
CA GLY A 288 -18.70 -2.92 2.93
C GLY A 288 -19.43 -2.05 1.91
N GLY A 289 -20.68 -2.38 1.61
CA GLY A 289 -21.51 -1.64 0.67
C GLY A 289 -21.06 -1.71 -0.79
N ASN A 290 -20.15 -2.62 -1.15
CA ASN A 290 -19.82 -2.92 -2.54
C ASN A 290 -20.78 -4.00 -3.09
N THR A 291 -20.68 -4.31 -4.38
CA THR A 291 -21.44 -5.44 -4.95
C THR A 291 -20.95 -6.79 -4.41
N ASP A 292 -19.64 -6.92 -4.23
CA ASP A 292 -18.92 -8.05 -3.63
C ASP A 292 -17.61 -7.52 -3.06
N ALA A 293 -17.03 -8.13 -2.02
CA ALA A 293 -15.74 -7.66 -1.48
C ALA A 293 -14.61 -7.90 -2.48
N VAL A 294 -14.54 -9.13 -3.00
CA VAL A 294 -13.57 -9.56 -4.01
C VAL A 294 -14.28 -10.36 -5.08
N THR A 295 -14.07 -9.98 -6.34
CA THR A 295 -14.54 -10.73 -7.51
C THR A 295 -13.34 -11.19 -8.33
N VAL A 296 -13.35 -12.45 -8.76
CA VAL A 296 -12.35 -13.03 -9.68
C VAL A 296 -13.06 -13.42 -10.97
N GLN A 297 -12.47 -13.03 -12.11
CA GLN A 297 -12.96 -13.29 -13.45
C GLN A 297 -11.82 -13.89 -14.29
N GLU A 298 -12.11 -14.94 -15.06
CA GLU A 298 -11.14 -15.66 -15.89
C GLU A 298 -11.48 -15.55 -17.39
N ASP A 299 -11.96 -14.39 -17.82
CA ASP A 299 -12.52 -14.20 -19.17
C ASP A 299 -11.46 -14.37 -20.28
N LYS A 300 -10.19 -14.07 -19.98
CA LYS A 300 -9.07 -14.14 -20.94
C LYS A 300 -8.03 -15.20 -20.55
N ASN A 301 -7.64 -15.20 -19.28
CA ASN A 301 -6.63 -16.11 -18.73
C ASN A 301 -7.15 -16.81 -17.48
N ALA A 302 -6.60 -18.00 -17.22
CA ALA A 302 -6.72 -18.63 -15.92
C ALA A 302 -6.07 -17.77 -14.84
N VAL A 303 -6.71 -17.67 -13.69
CA VAL A 303 -6.23 -16.94 -12.52
C VAL A 303 -5.64 -17.93 -11.54
N LEU A 304 -4.49 -17.62 -10.96
CA LEU A 304 -3.82 -18.46 -9.96
C LEU A 304 -3.20 -17.60 -8.86
N GLY A 305 -3.04 -18.19 -7.67
CA GLY A 305 -2.25 -17.59 -6.59
C GLY A 305 -2.92 -16.36 -5.96
N ILE A 306 -4.24 -16.38 -5.81
CA ILE A 306 -4.96 -15.34 -5.09
C ILE A 306 -5.05 -15.74 -3.61
N ALA A 307 -4.51 -14.90 -2.72
CA ALA A 307 -4.58 -15.07 -1.28
C ALA A 307 -5.48 -14.00 -0.67
N ILE A 308 -6.47 -14.42 0.12
CA ILE A 308 -7.42 -13.51 0.77
C ILE A 308 -7.50 -13.88 2.26
N TYR A 309 -7.07 -12.97 3.14
CA TYR A 309 -7.03 -13.24 4.58
C TYR A 309 -7.12 -11.99 5.45
N GLY A 310 -7.63 -12.14 6.67
CA GLY A 310 -7.65 -11.07 7.67
C GLY A 310 -8.45 -9.83 7.22
N ASN A 311 -9.40 -9.98 6.29
CA ASN A 311 -10.25 -8.88 5.84
C ASN A 311 -11.56 -8.85 6.65
N ILE A 312 -12.11 -7.65 6.84
CA ILE A 312 -13.40 -7.41 7.47
C ILE A 312 -14.43 -7.16 6.35
N LEU A 313 -15.54 -7.89 6.35
CA LEU A 313 -16.55 -7.85 5.28
C LEU A 313 -17.75 -6.95 5.63
N GLY A 314 -17.50 -5.81 6.26
CA GLY A 314 -18.53 -4.87 6.70
C GLY A 314 -18.20 -4.30 8.08
N PRO A 315 -18.46 -3.01 8.35
CA PRO A 315 -18.25 -2.45 9.68
C PRO A 315 -19.26 -3.07 10.65
N GLU A 316 -18.76 -3.80 11.66
CA GLU A 316 -19.59 -4.51 12.65
C GLU A 316 -20.57 -3.57 13.40
N ASP A 317 -20.22 -2.29 13.51
CA ASP A 317 -20.95 -1.27 14.29
C ASP A 317 -21.64 -0.18 13.45
N ASP A 318 -21.57 -0.24 12.11
CA ASP A 318 -22.31 0.70 11.24
C ASP A 318 -23.36 -0.04 10.39
N PRO A 319 -24.61 -0.19 10.90
CA PRO A 319 -25.67 -0.87 10.16
C PRO A 319 -26.12 -0.12 8.90
N SER A 320 -25.62 1.10 8.63
CA SER A 320 -25.90 1.83 7.40
C SER A 320 -25.05 1.37 6.21
N ILE A 321 -23.99 0.61 6.45
CA ILE A 321 -23.13 0.02 5.43
C ILE A 321 -23.35 -1.49 5.46
N PRO A 322 -24.01 -2.07 4.44
CA PRO A 322 -24.28 -3.50 4.44
C PRO A 322 -22.96 -4.28 4.32
N PRO A 323 -22.81 -5.41 5.03
CA PRO A 323 -21.64 -6.25 4.89
C PRO A 323 -21.57 -6.80 3.47
N ASP A 324 -20.36 -6.87 2.95
CA ASP A 324 -20.10 -7.48 1.64
C ASP A 324 -20.11 -9.00 1.76
N GLN A 325 -20.28 -9.67 0.63
CA GLN A 325 -20.03 -11.10 0.53
C GLN A 325 -18.58 -11.35 0.12
N LEU A 326 -18.14 -12.60 0.21
CA LEU A 326 -16.91 -13.07 -0.39
C LEU A 326 -17.22 -14.33 -1.20
N THR A 327 -17.66 -14.13 -2.44
CA THR A 327 -18.23 -15.21 -3.27
C THR A 327 -17.19 -16.18 -3.83
N VAL A 328 -15.90 -15.79 -3.82
CA VAL A 328 -14.81 -16.45 -4.55
C VAL A 328 -14.12 -17.61 -3.82
N CYS A 329 -14.39 -17.82 -2.53
CA CYS A 329 -13.67 -18.80 -1.70
C CYS A 329 -13.95 -20.29 -1.99
N ASN A 330 -14.86 -20.58 -2.92
CA ASN A 330 -15.15 -21.95 -3.35
C ASN A 330 -14.33 -22.36 -4.59
N ASP A 331 -13.49 -21.47 -5.11
CA ASP A 331 -12.61 -21.73 -6.25
C ASP A 331 -11.25 -22.29 -5.79
N SER A 332 -10.77 -23.34 -6.45
CA SER A 332 -9.46 -23.95 -6.20
C SER A 332 -8.27 -23.02 -6.50
N THR A 333 -8.48 -21.94 -7.24
CA THR A 333 -7.46 -20.94 -7.59
C THR A 333 -7.31 -19.85 -6.53
N VAL A 334 -8.26 -19.78 -5.59
CA VAL A 334 -8.34 -18.78 -4.53
C VAL A 334 -8.16 -19.46 -3.18
N ILE A 335 -7.20 -18.99 -2.40
CA ILE A 335 -7.02 -19.46 -1.03
C ILE A 335 -7.58 -18.40 -0.09
N CYS A 336 -8.73 -18.71 0.50
CA CYS A 336 -9.32 -17.92 1.56
C CYS A 336 -8.96 -18.50 2.92
N TYR A 337 -8.54 -17.63 3.84
CA TYR A 337 -8.40 -17.96 5.25
C TYR A 337 -9.51 -17.23 6.01
N SER A 338 -10.41 -17.98 6.64
CA SER A 338 -11.37 -17.37 7.55
C SER A 338 -10.67 -16.99 8.86
N ASN A 339 -11.12 -15.93 9.52
CA ASN A 339 -10.67 -15.59 10.89
C ASN A 339 -10.99 -16.70 11.91
N VAL A 340 -11.77 -17.73 11.52
CA VAL A 340 -12.19 -18.85 12.37
C VAL A 340 -11.32 -20.10 12.16
N ASP A 341 -10.56 -20.19 11.05
CA ASP A 341 -9.74 -21.35 10.71
C ASP A 341 -8.39 -21.32 11.44
N THR A 342 -8.44 -21.75 12.70
CA THR A 342 -7.38 -22.43 13.46
C THR A 342 -5.93 -22.21 12.99
N GLY A 343 -5.36 -21.03 13.26
CA GLY A 343 -3.98 -20.85 13.75
C GLY A 343 -2.81 -21.50 13.00
N THR A 344 -2.98 -21.95 11.76
CA THR A 344 -1.90 -22.40 10.88
C THR A 344 -2.19 -21.89 9.48
N LEU A 345 -1.71 -20.68 9.18
CA LEU A 345 -1.43 -20.30 7.80
C LEU A 345 -0.33 -21.25 7.28
N PRO A 346 -0.41 -21.76 6.05
CA PRO A 346 0.74 -22.40 5.43
C PRO A 346 1.85 -21.34 5.34
N SER A 347 3.04 -21.74 5.80
CA SER A 347 4.28 -21.02 5.51
C SER A 347 4.30 -20.64 4.03
N ALA A 348 4.75 -19.42 3.71
CA ALA A 348 5.03 -19.01 2.34
C ALA A 348 5.65 -20.20 1.60
N SER A 349 5.02 -20.61 0.50
CA SER A 349 5.56 -21.69 -0.33
C SER A 349 7.02 -21.33 -0.61
N PRO A 350 7.99 -22.21 -0.33
CA PRO A 350 9.36 -21.97 -0.76
C PRO A 350 9.31 -21.66 -2.25
N ALA A 351 10.10 -20.67 -2.70
CA ALA A 351 10.42 -20.52 -4.10
C ALA A 351 10.71 -21.92 -4.68
N PRO A 352 10.20 -22.26 -5.88
CA PRO A 352 10.36 -23.61 -6.43
C PRO A 352 11.82 -24.01 -6.31
N GLU A 353 12.07 -25.10 -5.56
CA GLU A 353 13.39 -25.68 -5.51
C GLU A 353 13.82 -25.93 -6.95
N ILE A 354 14.89 -25.25 -7.35
CA ILE A 354 15.59 -25.55 -8.58
C ILE A 354 16.11 -26.97 -8.38
N SER A 355 15.35 -27.95 -8.88
CA SER A 355 15.80 -29.34 -8.94
C SER A 355 17.17 -29.31 -9.61
N PRO A 356 18.22 -29.89 -9.00
CA PRO A 356 19.54 -29.89 -9.62
C PRO A 356 19.39 -30.52 -11.00
N THR A 357 19.80 -29.76 -12.01
CA THR A 357 19.97 -30.25 -13.37
C THR A 357 20.74 -31.57 -13.28
N PRO A 358 20.22 -32.69 -13.82
CA PRO A 358 20.93 -33.95 -13.77
C PRO A 358 22.30 -33.77 -14.40
N GLU A 359 23.33 -34.21 -13.66
CA GLU A 359 24.72 -34.28 -14.11
C GLU A 359 24.76 -34.85 -15.54
N PRO A 360 25.55 -34.26 -16.46
CA PRO A 360 25.70 -34.82 -17.78
C PRO A 360 26.25 -36.24 -17.66
N SER A 361 25.43 -37.21 -18.09
CA SER A 361 25.80 -38.62 -18.21
C SER A 361 27.12 -38.73 -18.96
N VAL A 362 28.15 -39.21 -18.28
CA VAL A 362 29.45 -39.51 -18.86
C VAL A 362 29.26 -40.59 -19.93
N THR A 363 29.34 -40.19 -21.20
CA THR A 363 29.43 -41.12 -22.33
C THR A 363 30.72 -41.91 -22.17
N PRO A 364 30.71 -43.25 -22.12
CA PRO A 364 31.94 -44.03 -22.03
C PRO A 364 32.81 -43.83 -23.29
N GLU A 365 34.11 -43.63 -23.07
CA GLU A 365 35.13 -43.54 -24.11
C GLU A 365 35.08 -44.74 -25.08
N PRO A 366 35.07 -44.52 -26.40
CA PRO A 366 35.30 -45.60 -27.35
C PRO A 366 36.75 -46.08 -27.29
N THR A 367 36.91 -47.41 -27.22
CA THR A 367 38.16 -48.16 -27.26
C THR A 367 39.00 -47.79 -28.50
N PRO A 368 40.34 -47.63 -28.37
CA PRO A 368 41.18 -47.26 -29.51
C PRO A 368 41.28 -48.40 -30.54
N SER A 369 40.95 -48.09 -31.79
CA SER A 369 41.24 -48.90 -32.97
C SER A 369 42.61 -48.53 -33.55
N PRO A 370 43.40 -49.49 -34.06
CA PRO A 370 44.83 -49.30 -34.36
C PRO A 370 45.12 -48.36 -35.53
N GLU A 371 46.26 -47.71 -35.36
CA GLU A 371 46.98 -46.74 -36.18
C GLU A 371 47.35 -47.24 -37.59
N PRO A 372 47.08 -46.45 -38.66
CA PRO A 372 47.78 -46.57 -39.93
C PRO A 372 48.94 -45.57 -40.08
N SER A 373 50.01 -46.12 -40.64
CA SER A 373 51.33 -45.57 -41.00
C SER A 373 51.32 -44.27 -41.87
N PRO A 374 52.46 -43.56 -41.96
CA PRO A 374 52.54 -42.12 -42.19
C PRO A 374 52.45 -41.69 -43.66
N SER A 375 51.89 -40.51 -43.89
CA SER A 375 51.99 -39.75 -45.14
C SER A 375 52.65 -38.39 -44.87
N GLU A 376 53.48 -37.95 -45.82
CA GLU A 376 54.48 -36.87 -45.79
C GLU A 376 54.05 -35.47 -45.28
N PRO A 377 55.01 -34.63 -44.84
CA PRO A 377 54.74 -33.34 -44.21
C PRO A 377 54.42 -32.23 -45.22
N GLY A 378 53.22 -31.67 -45.12
CA GLY A 378 52.84 -30.38 -45.73
C GLY A 378 53.24 -29.19 -44.84
N PRO A 379 53.37 -27.98 -45.41
CA PRO A 379 53.97 -26.84 -44.73
C PRO A 379 53.04 -26.14 -43.71
N SER A 380 53.71 -25.56 -42.72
CA SER A 380 53.27 -24.74 -41.58
C SER A 380 52.09 -23.78 -41.83
N PRO A 381 51.26 -23.56 -40.79
CA PRO A 381 50.74 -22.25 -40.46
C PRO A 381 51.42 -21.67 -39.20
N ASP A 382 51.45 -20.35 -39.14
CA ASP A 382 52.00 -19.49 -38.08
C ASP A 382 51.49 -19.81 -36.67
N PRO A 383 52.22 -19.42 -35.60
CA PRO A 383 51.77 -19.60 -34.24
C PRO A 383 50.53 -18.74 -33.97
N SER A 384 49.41 -19.41 -33.70
CA SER A 384 48.19 -18.79 -33.17
C SER A 384 48.50 -18.12 -31.82
N PRO A 385 48.02 -16.89 -31.57
CA PRO A 385 48.15 -16.25 -30.27
C PRO A 385 47.43 -17.09 -29.21
N SER A 386 48.07 -17.19 -28.04
CA SER A 386 47.53 -17.84 -26.85
C SER A 386 46.18 -17.19 -26.48
N PRO A 387 45.12 -17.96 -26.20
CA PRO A 387 43.88 -17.39 -25.69
C PRO A 387 44.15 -16.71 -24.34
N GLU A 388 43.62 -15.49 -24.19
CA GLU A 388 43.55 -14.81 -22.90
C GLU A 388 42.76 -15.67 -21.91
N PRO A 389 43.15 -15.69 -20.63
CA PRO A 389 42.44 -16.47 -19.62
C PRO A 389 40.99 -16.00 -19.52
N SER A 390 40.07 -16.97 -19.63
CA SER A 390 38.65 -16.78 -19.33
C SER A 390 38.50 -16.14 -17.95
N PRO A 391 37.65 -15.09 -17.79
CA PRO A 391 37.38 -14.53 -16.48
C PRO A 391 36.86 -15.62 -15.56
N SER A 392 37.45 -15.68 -14.37
CA SER A 392 37.01 -16.55 -13.28
C SER A 392 35.55 -16.21 -12.95
N PRO A 393 34.66 -17.20 -12.74
CA PRO A 393 33.30 -16.92 -12.32
C PRO A 393 33.34 -16.11 -11.01
N GLU A 394 32.64 -14.98 -10.98
CA GLU A 394 32.46 -14.21 -9.76
C GLU A 394 31.91 -15.14 -8.67
N PRO A 395 32.46 -15.07 -7.45
CA PRO A 395 31.96 -15.87 -6.35
C PRO A 395 30.47 -15.55 -6.14
N SER A 396 29.66 -16.61 -6.14
CA SER A 396 28.25 -16.55 -5.73
C SER A 396 28.13 -15.75 -4.44
N PRO A 397 27.17 -14.81 -4.33
CA PRO A 397 27.02 -13.99 -3.14
C PRO A 397 26.86 -14.90 -1.93
N SER A 398 27.79 -14.76 -0.99
CA SER A 398 27.69 -15.37 0.33
C SER A 398 26.31 -15.04 0.90
N PRO A 399 25.61 -15.99 1.56
CA PRO A 399 24.36 -15.68 2.25
C PRO A 399 24.60 -14.46 3.13
N SER A 400 23.76 -13.44 2.93
CA SER A 400 23.80 -12.22 3.73
C SER A 400 23.76 -12.64 5.20
N PRO A 401 24.68 -12.17 6.06
CA PRO A 401 24.57 -12.44 7.48
C PRO A 401 23.18 -12.02 7.95
N SER A 402 22.52 -12.88 8.73
CA SER A 402 21.34 -12.47 9.49
C SER A 402 21.65 -11.13 10.13
N PRO A 403 20.81 -10.09 9.95
CA PRO A 403 21.08 -8.77 10.50
C PRO A 403 21.44 -8.93 11.97
N GLY A 404 22.65 -8.50 12.35
CA GLY A 404 22.95 -8.31 13.75
C GLY A 404 21.95 -7.30 14.34
N PRO A 405 21.70 -7.32 15.65
CA PRO A 405 20.76 -6.40 16.27
C PRO A 405 21.07 -4.97 15.83
N VAL A 406 20.08 -4.35 15.17
CA VAL A 406 20.16 -2.97 14.71
C VAL A 406 20.33 -2.12 15.96
N GLN A 407 21.52 -1.57 16.20
CA GLN A 407 21.71 -0.68 17.34
C GLN A 407 20.78 0.53 17.16
N GLY A 408 19.73 0.59 17.97
CA GLY A 408 18.71 1.64 17.96
C GLY A 408 17.32 1.24 17.45
N GLY A 409 17.08 -0.02 17.06
CA GLY A 409 15.73 -0.53 16.76
C GLY A 409 15.01 -1.01 18.03
N VAL A 410 13.68 -0.86 18.08
CA VAL A 410 12.82 -1.44 19.11
C VAL A 410 12.10 -2.66 18.53
N VAL A 411 11.91 -3.71 19.32
CA VAL A 411 11.17 -4.90 18.92
C VAL A 411 9.85 -4.93 19.70
N ILE A 412 8.75 -4.96 18.97
CA ILE A 412 7.41 -4.96 19.54
C ILE A 412 6.68 -6.24 19.13
N ALA A 413 6.04 -6.89 20.08
CA ALA A 413 5.00 -7.87 19.79
C ALA A 413 3.62 -7.22 19.95
N ALA A 414 2.70 -7.50 19.03
CA ALA A 414 1.32 -7.01 19.09
C ALA A 414 0.34 -8.17 18.90
N ALA A 415 -0.75 -8.19 19.67
CA ALA A 415 -1.83 -9.15 19.49
C ALA A 415 -3.18 -8.55 19.89
N GLY A 416 -4.25 -8.97 19.23
CA GLY A 416 -5.64 -8.76 19.64
C GLY A 416 -6.33 -10.11 19.81
N ASP A 417 -7.62 -10.09 20.13
CA ASP A 417 -8.49 -11.27 20.20
C ASP A 417 -7.88 -12.42 21.03
N ILE A 418 -7.58 -12.09 22.29
CA ILE A 418 -6.60 -12.83 23.06
C ILE A 418 -7.24 -14.00 23.82
N CYS A 419 -7.79 -13.76 25.01
CA CYS A 419 -8.19 -14.83 25.92
C CYS A 419 -9.70 -15.00 26.01
N LYS A 420 -10.16 -16.23 25.80
CA LYS A 420 -11.49 -16.69 26.16
C LYS A 420 -11.42 -17.62 27.39
N PRO A 421 -12.34 -17.53 28.38
CA PRO A 421 -12.26 -18.29 29.63
C PRO A 421 -12.28 -19.82 29.48
N ASP A 422 -12.86 -20.33 28.39
CA ASP A 422 -12.98 -21.75 28.09
C ASP A 422 -11.94 -22.25 27.06
N GLY A 423 -11.00 -21.39 26.63
CA GLY A 423 -10.03 -21.68 25.57
C GLY A 423 -8.57 -21.62 26.02
N ASN A 424 -7.73 -22.51 25.47
CA ASN A 424 -6.28 -22.51 25.71
C ASN A 424 -5.46 -21.73 24.65
N ASN A 425 -6.11 -21.09 23.68
CA ASN A 425 -5.41 -20.46 22.56
C ASN A 425 -4.53 -19.27 23.00
N CYS A 426 -4.92 -18.51 24.03
CA CYS A 426 -4.11 -17.39 24.47
C CYS A 426 -2.79 -17.77 25.14
N MET A 427 -2.70 -18.99 25.71
CA MET A 427 -1.43 -19.52 26.22
C MET A 427 -0.44 -19.77 25.07
N LYS A 428 -0.91 -20.27 23.92
CA LYS A 428 -0.05 -20.55 22.77
C LYS A 428 0.59 -19.27 22.22
N THR A 429 -0.19 -18.21 22.06
CA THR A 429 0.33 -16.91 21.60
C THR A 429 1.27 -16.29 22.64
N ALA A 430 0.94 -16.39 23.93
CA ALA A 430 1.84 -15.96 24.99
C ALA A 430 3.17 -16.73 24.98
N ASP A 431 3.14 -18.05 24.75
CA ASP A 431 4.36 -18.85 24.69
C ASP A 431 5.23 -18.50 23.47
N LEU A 432 4.64 -18.08 22.35
CA LEU A 432 5.38 -17.58 21.18
C LEU A 432 6.10 -16.27 21.50
N ILE A 433 5.40 -15.31 22.11
CA ILE A 433 5.99 -14.02 22.52
C ILE A 433 7.10 -14.25 23.55
N ALA A 434 6.88 -15.15 24.52
CA ALA A 434 7.86 -15.44 25.56
C ALA A 434 9.14 -16.13 25.06
N GLN A 435 9.14 -16.69 23.84
CA GLN A 435 10.31 -17.31 23.23
C GLN A 435 11.30 -16.29 22.65
N ASP A 436 10.88 -15.04 22.44
CA ASP A 436 11.73 -14.00 21.88
C ASP A 436 12.16 -13.00 22.98
N PRO A 437 13.40 -13.12 23.51
CA PRO A 437 13.90 -12.23 24.55
C PRO A 437 14.27 -10.83 24.02
N SER A 438 14.17 -10.58 22.71
CA SER A 438 14.48 -9.27 22.12
C SER A 438 13.33 -8.27 22.21
N ILE A 439 12.13 -8.72 22.60
CA ILE A 439 10.92 -7.87 22.66
C ILE A 439 11.04 -6.84 23.79
N ASP A 440 10.95 -5.56 23.41
CA ASP A 440 10.99 -4.40 24.31
C ASP A 440 9.61 -4.02 24.85
N ALA A 441 8.55 -4.24 24.05
CA ALA A 441 7.16 -3.94 24.42
C ALA A 441 6.17 -4.94 23.82
N VAL A 442 5.08 -5.19 24.55
CA VAL A 442 3.93 -5.99 24.10
C VAL A 442 2.71 -5.08 24.03
N LEU A 443 2.17 -4.89 22.83
CA LEU A 443 0.93 -4.15 22.64
C LEU A 443 -0.24 -5.14 22.60
N THR A 444 -1.32 -4.83 23.29
CA THR A 444 -2.58 -5.53 23.02
C THR A 444 -3.54 -4.62 22.28
N MET A 445 -4.09 -5.10 21.17
CA MET A 445 -4.96 -4.36 20.27
C MET A 445 -6.42 -4.63 20.62
N GLY A 446 -6.78 -4.57 21.91
CA GLY A 446 -8.13 -4.88 22.38
C GLY A 446 -8.53 -6.34 22.32
N ASP A 447 -9.74 -6.58 22.82
CA ASP A 447 -10.30 -7.92 23.04
C ASP A 447 -9.33 -8.82 23.79
N ASN A 448 -8.77 -8.25 24.87
CA ASN A 448 -7.85 -8.96 25.73
C ASN A 448 -8.56 -10.14 26.40
N GLN A 449 -9.84 -9.96 26.71
CA GLN A 449 -10.63 -10.89 27.50
C GLN A 449 -12.08 -10.98 26.97
N TYR A 450 -12.43 -12.13 26.39
CA TYR A 450 -13.79 -12.45 25.93
C TYR A 450 -14.72 -12.97 27.04
N GLU A 451 -16.03 -12.81 26.96
CA GLU A 451 -16.80 -12.13 25.91
C GLU A 451 -17.27 -10.73 26.35
N ASN A 452 -17.15 -10.42 27.66
CA ASN A 452 -17.72 -9.23 28.27
C ASN A 452 -16.74 -8.48 29.21
N GLY A 453 -15.44 -8.81 29.18
CA GLY A 453 -14.40 -8.10 29.92
C GLY A 453 -14.55 -8.19 31.44
N GLU A 454 -15.06 -9.30 31.97
CA GLU A 454 -15.25 -9.45 33.42
C GLU A 454 -13.90 -9.51 34.14
N LEU A 455 -13.76 -8.78 35.26
CA LEU A 455 -12.52 -8.78 36.04
C LEU A 455 -12.11 -10.19 36.51
N SER A 456 -13.09 -11.03 36.87
CA SER A 456 -12.85 -12.43 37.23
C SER A 456 -12.18 -13.21 36.11
N ASN A 457 -12.58 -12.97 34.85
CA ASN A 457 -12.03 -13.68 33.70
C ASN A 457 -10.65 -13.14 33.32
N PHE A 458 -10.40 -11.83 33.51
CA PHE A 458 -9.04 -11.31 33.45
C PHE A 458 -8.13 -12.01 34.47
N GLN A 459 -8.59 -12.21 35.70
CA GLN A 459 -7.82 -12.87 36.76
C GLN A 459 -7.65 -14.38 36.55
N SER A 460 -8.68 -15.07 36.04
CA SER A 460 -8.68 -16.53 35.95
C SER A 460 -8.23 -17.08 34.59
N ALA A 461 -8.28 -16.28 33.52
CA ALA A 461 -7.95 -16.71 32.16
C ALA A 461 -6.83 -15.88 31.52
N PHE A 462 -6.91 -14.55 31.56
CA PHE A 462 -5.89 -13.68 30.95
C PHE A 462 -4.58 -13.67 31.75
N ASP A 463 -4.64 -13.43 33.05
CA ASP A 463 -3.46 -13.30 33.93
C ASP A 463 -2.57 -14.56 33.92
N PRO A 464 -3.10 -15.80 33.98
CA PRO A 464 -2.25 -17.00 33.92
C PRO A 464 -1.44 -17.14 32.61
N ALA A 465 -1.95 -16.60 31.50
CA ALA A 465 -1.27 -16.64 30.22
C ALA A 465 -0.43 -15.37 29.99
N TRP A 466 -1.08 -14.22 29.90
CA TRP A 466 -0.52 -12.94 29.49
C TRP A 466 -0.04 -12.05 30.64
N GLY A 467 -0.41 -12.35 31.89
CA GLY A 467 0.04 -11.61 33.07
C GLY A 467 1.56 -11.57 33.22
N ARG A 468 2.27 -12.54 32.61
CA ARG A 468 3.75 -12.57 32.53
C ARG A 468 4.38 -11.37 31.81
N PHE A 469 3.63 -10.66 30.96
CA PHE A 469 4.11 -9.51 30.20
C PHE A 469 3.82 -8.16 30.85
N LYS A 470 3.11 -8.11 32.00
CA LYS A 470 2.59 -6.86 32.60
C LYS A 470 3.58 -5.70 32.69
N ASN A 471 4.87 -5.98 32.86
CA ASN A 471 5.90 -4.94 32.98
C ASN A 471 6.21 -4.21 31.66
N ILE A 472 5.90 -4.82 30.53
CA ILE A 472 6.15 -4.30 29.18
C ILE A 472 4.86 -4.27 28.35
N LEU A 473 3.70 -4.51 28.96
CA LEU A 473 2.42 -4.63 28.28
C LEU A 473 1.69 -3.29 28.24
N HIS A 474 1.28 -2.89 27.04
CA HIS A 474 0.56 -1.65 26.77
C HIS A 474 -0.78 -1.98 26.08
N PRO A 475 -1.90 -2.00 26.83
CA PRO A 475 -3.15 -2.49 26.29
C PRO A 475 -4.06 -1.40 25.70
N ALA A 476 -4.73 -1.70 24.59
CA ALA A 476 -5.92 -1.00 24.10
C ALA A 476 -7.19 -1.75 24.54
N PRO A 477 -8.32 -1.05 24.76
CA PRO A 477 -9.63 -1.70 25.00
C PRO A 477 -10.29 -2.15 23.69
N GLY A 478 -11.04 -3.25 23.71
CA GLY A 478 -11.87 -3.76 22.61
C GLY A 478 -13.37 -3.69 22.90
N ASN A 479 -14.20 -4.22 21.99
CA ASN A 479 -15.66 -4.27 22.19
C ASN A 479 -16.07 -5.37 23.16
N HIS A 480 -15.31 -6.46 23.26
CA HIS A 480 -15.57 -7.52 24.22
C HIS A 480 -15.04 -7.21 25.61
N ASP A 481 -14.12 -6.25 25.75
CA ASP A 481 -13.60 -5.75 27.02
C ASP A 481 -13.54 -4.21 27.07
N PRO A 482 -14.70 -3.53 26.96
CA PRO A 482 -14.75 -2.08 26.85
C PRO A 482 -14.11 -1.41 28.07
N TYR A 483 -13.64 -0.17 27.92
CA TYR A 483 -12.84 0.49 28.96
C TYR A 483 -13.44 0.41 30.37
N ASN A 484 -14.74 0.64 30.52
CA ASN A 484 -15.42 0.63 31.83
C ASN A 484 -15.76 -0.78 32.37
N SER A 485 -15.29 -1.85 31.72
CA SER A 485 -15.37 -3.23 32.21
C SER A 485 -14.26 -3.54 33.23
N GLY A 486 -14.06 -4.82 33.54
CA GLY A 486 -12.91 -5.30 34.31
C GLY A 486 -11.56 -4.96 33.68
N TYR A 487 -11.52 -4.56 32.40
CA TYR A 487 -10.34 -4.01 31.73
C TYR A 487 -9.69 -2.89 32.55
N LYS A 488 -10.46 -1.87 32.96
CA LYS A 488 -9.93 -0.71 33.68
C LYS A 488 -9.36 -1.10 35.04
N ASP A 489 -10.04 -1.97 35.76
CA ASP A 489 -9.60 -2.43 37.07
C ASP A 489 -8.35 -3.31 36.99
N TYR A 490 -8.25 -4.14 35.94
CA TYR A 490 -7.14 -5.07 35.75
C TYR A 490 -5.86 -4.39 35.25
N PHE A 491 -5.95 -3.55 34.21
CA PHE A 491 -4.78 -2.88 33.62
C PHE A 491 -4.45 -1.54 34.27
N ASN A 492 -5.44 -0.84 34.84
CA ASN A 492 -5.27 0.45 35.51
C ASN A 492 -4.53 1.50 34.65
N VAL A 493 -4.84 1.54 33.36
CA VAL A 493 -4.35 2.55 32.41
C VAL A 493 -5.47 3.55 32.05
N PRO A 494 -5.14 4.75 31.56
CA PRO A 494 -6.13 5.64 30.96
C PRO A 494 -6.82 4.99 29.76
N GLN A 495 -8.03 5.44 29.42
CA GLN A 495 -8.79 4.93 28.26
C GLN A 495 -8.06 5.12 26.92
N ARG A 496 -7.24 6.18 26.85
CA ARG A 496 -6.39 6.54 25.72
C ARG A 496 -5.11 7.11 26.31
N TYR A 497 -3.97 6.73 25.77
CA TYR A 497 -2.68 7.19 26.28
C TYR A 497 -1.63 7.07 25.20
N SER A 498 -0.54 7.80 25.38
CA SER A 498 0.65 7.72 24.55
C SER A 498 1.88 7.47 25.42
N PHE A 499 2.93 6.91 24.82
CA PHE A 499 4.21 6.63 25.46
C PHE A 499 5.32 6.54 24.42
N ASP A 500 6.54 6.80 24.86
CA ASP A 500 7.71 6.74 23.99
C ASP A 500 8.47 5.43 24.21
N LEU A 501 8.91 4.80 23.12
CA LEU A 501 9.78 3.63 23.13
C LEU A 501 10.96 3.87 22.18
N GLY A 502 12.12 4.16 22.76
CA GLY A 502 13.28 4.58 21.97
C GLY A 502 13.00 5.89 21.23
N ASN A 503 13.07 5.88 19.90
CA ASN A 503 12.75 7.03 19.05
C ASN A 503 11.30 7.00 18.50
N TRP A 504 10.47 6.06 18.98
CA TRP A 504 9.09 5.89 18.54
C TRP A 504 8.13 6.52 19.54
N HIS A 505 7.15 7.23 19.01
CA HIS A 505 5.97 7.66 19.76
C HIS A 505 4.82 6.69 19.51
N LEU A 506 4.27 6.10 20.57
CA LEU A 506 3.19 5.11 20.48
C LEU A 506 1.92 5.61 21.12
N VAL A 507 0.79 5.41 20.45
CA VAL A 507 -0.51 5.90 20.89
C VAL A 507 -1.53 4.76 20.92
N SER A 508 -2.07 4.50 22.12
CA SER A 508 -3.19 3.57 22.34
C SER A 508 -4.51 4.33 22.29
N LEU A 509 -5.43 3.87 21.43
CA LEU A 509 -6.74 4.48 21.28
C LEU A 509 -7.86 3.50 21.66
N ASP A 510 -8.98 4.06 22.13
CA ASP A 510 -10.22 3.32 22.32
C ASP A 510 -11.07 3.44 21.06
N SER A 511 -11.11 2.37 20.28
CA SER A 511 -11.86 2.34 19.03
C SER A 511 -13.38 2.37 19.24
N ASN A 512 -13.90 2.01 20.42
CA ASN A 512 -15.32 2.12 20.74
C ASN A 512 -15.77 3.58 20.90
N GLU A 513 -14.85 4.48 21.22
CA GLU A 513 -15.09 5.91 21.49
C GLU A 513 -14.30 6.81 20.52
N VAL A 514 -14.64 6.68 19.24
CA VAL A 514 -13.93 7.25 18.07
C VAL A 514 -13.70 8.74 18.17
N SER A 515 -14.74 9.54 18.45
CA SER A 515 -14.60 11.01 18.48
C SER A 515 -13.64 11.48 19.56
N GLY A 516 -13.66 10.82 20.73
CA GLY A 516 -12.69 11.09 21.79
C GLY A 516 -11.28 10.64 21.41
N SER A 517 -11.16 9.53 20.68
CA SER A 517 -9.88 9.00 20.21
C SER A 517 -9.24 9.87 19.13
N ALA A 518 -10.01 10.32 18.14
CA ALA A 518 -9.55 11.28 17.14
C ALA A 518 -9.18 12.64 17.76
N SER A 519 -9.93 13.12 18.77
CA SER A 519 -9.58 14.37 19.47
C SER A 519 -8.29 14.23 20.28
N PHE A 520 -8.11 13.08 20.95
CA PHE A 520 -6.90 12.78 21.70
C PHE A 520 -5.68 12.68 20.78
N LEU A 521 -5.78 11.88 19.72
CA LEU A 521 -4.72 11.66 18.75
C LEU A 521 -4.25 12.98 18.13
N ALA A 522 -5.17 13.83 17.65
CA ALA A 522 -4.82 15.14 17.13
C ALA A 522 -4.06 16.01 18.15
N SER A 523 -4.50 16.03 19.41
CA SER A 523 -3.84 16.83 20.46
C SER A 523 -2.50 16.26 20.89
N ASP A 524 -2.31 14.95 20.78
CA ASP A 524 -1.11 14.23 21.16
C ASP A 524 -0.03 14.42 20.09
N LEU A 525 -0.35 14.10 18.84
CA LEU A 525 0.53 14.30 17.68
C LEU A 525 0.92 15.76 17.46
N ALA A 526 0.03 16.73 17.76
CA ALA A 526 0.38 18.15 17.67
C ALA A 526 1.53 18.58 18.61
N LYS A 527 1.80 17.80 19.66
CA LYS A 527 2.92 18.02 20.60
C LYS A 527 4.11 17.11 20.28
N ASP A 528 3.90 16.10 19.43
CA ASP A 528 4.91 15.12 19.09
C ASP A 528 5.83 15.62 17.96
N ASN A 529 7.11 15.34 18.17
CA ASN A 529 8.23 15.71 17.32
C ASN A 529 9.17 14.53 17.07
N HIS A 530 8.70 13.30 17.28
CA HIS A 530 9.41 12.09 16.86
C HIS A 530 9.25 11.88 15.34
N SER A 531 10.20 11.15 14.75
CA SER A 531 10.18 10.84 13.32
C SER A 531 9.42 9.54 13.00
N CYS A 532 9.00 8.81 14.04
CA CYS A 532 8.42 7.48 13.93
C CYS A 532 7.28 7.35 14.93
N GLU A 533 6.09 7.08 14.43
CA GLU A 533 4.85 7.06 15.21
C GLU A 533 4.13 5.71 14.96
N ILE A 534 3.57 5.09 16.00
CA ILE A 534 2.68 3.91 15.92
C ILE A 534 1.38 4.25 16.63
N VAL A 535 0.25 4.02 15.97
CA VAL A 535 -1.07 4.16 16.59
C VAL A 535 -1.77 2.81 16.50
N TYR A 536 -2.33 2.34 17.62
CA TYR A 536 -2.95 1.01 17.72
C TYR A 536 -4.24 1.06 18.54
N TRP A 537 -5.19 0.20 18.15
CA TRP A 537 -6.52 0.07 18.77
C TRP A 537 -7.18 -1.25 18.31
N HIS A 538 -8.41 -1.50 18.77
CA HIS A 538 -9.10 -2.76 18.51
C HIS A 538 -9.70 -2.94 17.13
N HIS A 539 -10.86 -2.36 16.86
CA HIS A 539 -11.51 -2.58 15.58
C HIS A 539 -10.67 -1.92 14.49
N ALA A 540 -10.27 -2.64 13.45
CA ALA A 540 -9.88 -2.00 12.19
C ALA A 540 -11.12 -1.35 11.57
N ARG A 541 -11.56 -0.26 12.18
CA ARG A 541 -12.57 0.67 11.68
C ARG A 541 -11.89 1.63 10.74
#